data_AF-A0A563DYC6-F1
#
_entry.id   AF-A0A563DYC6-F1
#
_cell.length_a   1.000
_cell.length_b   1.000
_cell.length_c   1.000
_cell.angle_alpha   90.00
_cell.angle_beta   90.00
_cell.angle_gamma   90.00
#
_symmetry.space_group_name_H-M   'P 1'
#
loop_
_entity.id
_entity.type
_entity.pdbx_description
1 polymer ?
#
loop_
_entity_poly.entity_id
_entity_poly.type
_entity_poly.pdbx_seq_one_letter_code
_entity_poly.pdbx_strand_id
1 'polypeptide(L)'
;MQQTRSAPGGTVDSTGAAGGVRASGRIRASGSWRGWLTCLLGLAWLVDAALQYQPYMFTKAFPHDIIRPTAAGNPGWVRGPIDWSATLMSHHLVLLNAAFASLQLVIALGLLWRRTRKPALVVSIAWALSVWWMGEGLGGILIGPVSLLDGLPGGALLYAVIAVLLWPRRSAPEGSAPRSVATDSPLGRFGALGLWVVLWAWFAIETLLPANRAAGAMHDTVAGMADGEPHWIRSINTWGADLLAGRGLAASIVLAVCLLLIAGCLFVPSLTRPGLVLAIALSLVIWVVAQDFGEIATGTATDVNAAPLLALLALCYWPTSRRRTHRPLR
;
A
#
# COMPACT_ATOMS: atom_id res chain seq x y z
N MET A 1 -73.73 -9.66 56.32
CA MET A 1 -73.43 -10.65 55.26
C MET A 1 -72.41 -10.03 54.31
N GLN A 2 -71.23 -10.66 54.20
CA GLN A 2 -70.18 -10.67 53.14
C GLN A 2 -69.81 -9.35 52.40
N GLN A 3 -68.57 -8.82 52.52
CA GLN A 3 -67.34 -9.15 51.74
C GLN A 3 -67.55 -9.07 50.20
N THR A 4 -66.88 -8.20 49.41
CA THR A 4 -65.45 -8.25 49.05
C THR A 4 -65.00 -7.07 48.14
N ARG A 5 -63.78 -6.57 48.42
CA ARG A 5 -62.66 -6.01 47.60
C ARG A 5 -62.88 -5.39 46.20
N SER A 6 -62.23 -4.24 45.96
CA SER A 6 -61.10 -4.08 45.00
C SER A 6 -60.45 -2.68 45.04
N ALA A 7 -59.11 -2.64 45.06
CA ALA A 7 -58.26 -1.54 44.57
C ALA A 7 -57.66 -2.00 43.21
N PRO A 8 -57.23 -1.10 42.29
CA PRO A 8 -55.80 -0.70 42.27
C PRO A 8 -55.45 0.65 41.57
N GLY A 9 -54.17 1.04 41.66
CA GLY A 9 -53.47 1.94 40.70
C GLY A 9 -52.58 2.97 41.42
N GLY A 10 -51.24 2.97 41.37
CA GLY A 10 -50.31 2.41 40.38
C GLY A 10 -49.59 3.56 39.65
N THR A 11 -48.35 3.85 40.08
CA THR A 11 -47.33 4.77 39.56
C THR A 11 -47.10 4.76 38.05
N VAL A 12 -46.55 5.83 37.45
CA VAL A 12 -45.33 5.83 36.59
C VAL A 12 -44.93 7.25 36.12
N ASP A 13 -43.62 7.48 36.20
CA ASP A 13 -42.82 8.61 35.72
C ASP A 13 -43.01 9.02 34.25
N SER A 14 -42.97 10.32 33.98
CA SER A 14 -42.70 10.86 32.65
C SER A 14 -41.22 11.26 32.52
N THR A 15 -40.39 10.33 32.03
CA THR A 15 -39.12 10.65 31.36
C THR A 15 -39.32 10.49 29.85
N GLY A 16 -38.86 11.44 29.03
CA GLY A 16 -39.01 11.30 27.59
C GLY A 16 -38.40 12.40 26.71
N ALA A 17 -37.29 12.05 26.07
CA ALA A 17 -36.88 12.47 24.73
C ALA A 17 -36.22 13.83 24.49
N ALA A 18 -34.92 13.90 24.81
CA ALA A 18 -33.96 14.73 24.07
C ALA A 18 -32.60 14.02 23.92
N GLY A 19 -32.51 13.04 23.00
CA GLY A 19 -31.30 12.22 22.89
C GLY A 19 -30.98 11.54 21.54
N GLY A 20 -31.71 11.84 20.45
CA GLY A 20 -31.65 11.00 19.23
C GLY A 20 -30.69 11.41 18.10
N VAL A 21 -30.22 12.66 18.02
CA VAL A 21 -29.73 13.19 16.72
C VAL A 21 -28.19 13.15 16.52
N ARG A 22 -27.39 12.77 17.52
CA ARG A 22 -25.91 12.96 17.47
C ARG A 22 -25.04 11.72 17.14
N ALA A 23 -25.63 10.56 16.86
CA ALA A 23 -24.89 9.34 16.54
C ALA A 23 -24.57 9.19 15.03
N SER A 24 -25.42 9.72 14.15
CA SER A 24 -25.36 9.46 12.70
C SER A 24 -24.20 10.14 11.95
N GLY A 25 -23.58 11.17 12.53
CA GLY A 25 -22.48 11.92 11.89
C GLY A 25 -21.09 11.28 12.02
N ARG A 26 -20.85 10.47 13.06
CA ARG A 26 -19.51 9.90 13.35
C ARG A 26 -19.19 8.63 12.55
N ILE A 27 -20.21 7.85 12.19
CA ILE A 27 -20.06 6.62 11.39
C ILE A 27 -19.86 6.96 9.90
N ARG A 28 -20.41 8.09 9.42
CA ARG A 28 -20.29 8.52 8.01
C ARG A 28 -18.88 8.96 7.63
N ALA A 29 -18.14 9.62 8.52
CA ALA A 29 -16.82 10.18 8.21
C ALA A 29 -15.75 9.09 7.98
N SER A 30 -15.68 8.06 8.84
CA SER A 30 -14.74 6.94 8.66
C SER A 30 -15.10 6.07 7.45
N GLY A 31 -16.40 5.88 7.17
CA GLY A 31 -16.87 5.21 5.96
C GLY A 31 -16.52 5.97 4.67
N SER A 32 -16.48 7.31 4.72
CA SER A 32 -16.07 8.14 3.58
C SER A 32 -14.57 8.07 3.31
N TRP A 33 -13.71 8.12 4.34
CA TRP A 33 -12.25 8.06 4.17
C TRP A 33 -11.79 6.69 3.67
N ARG A 34 -12.24 5.59 4.32
CA ARG A 34 -11.97 4.23 3.84
C ARG A 34 -12.43 4.07 2.39
N GLY A 35 -13.63 4.55 2.07
CA GLY A 35 -14.19 4.49 0.73
C GLY A 35 -13.40 5.28 -0.32
N TRP A 36 -12.76 6.38 0.06
CA TRP A 36 -11.87 7.17 -0.81
C TRP A 36 -10.53 6.46 -1.02
N LEU A 37 -9.92 5.91 0.03
CA LEU A 37 -8.70 5.10 -0.09
C LEU A 37 -8.92 3.83 -0.93
N THR A 38 -10.09 3.20 -0.83
CA THR A 38 -10.47 2.09 -1.72
C THR A 38 -10.58 2.54 -3.18
N CYS A 39 -11.07 3.77 -3.43
CA CYS A 39 -11.05 4.33 -4.78
C CYS A 39 -9.62 4.57 -5.27
N LEU A 40 -8.71 5.08 -4.43
CA LEU A 40 -7.29 5.23 -4.81
C LEU A 40 -6.65 3.89 -5.16
N LEU A 41 -6.87 2.85 -4.35
CA LEU A 41 -6.39 1.50 -4.68
C LEU A 41 -6.99 1.00 -6.01
N GLY A 42 -8.27 1.27 -6.26
CA GLY A 42 -8.92 0.96 -7.52
C GLY A 42 -8.38 1.74 -8.72
N LEU A 43 -7.97 3.00 -8.53
CA LEU A 43 -7.31 3.79 -9.56
C LEU A 43 -5.90 3.27 -9.87
N ALA A 44 -5.16 2.83 -8.84
CA ALA A 44 -3.86 2.20 -9.05
C ALA A 44 -4.00 0.91 -9.89
N TRP A 45 -4.96 0.03 -9.55
CA TRP A 45 -5.29 -1.13 -10.41
C TRP A 45 -5.77 -0.75 -11.82
N LEU A 46 -6.42 0.40 -11.98
CA LEU A 46 -6.86 0.87 -13.30
C LEU A 46 -5.66 1.29 -14.16
N VAL A 47 -4.66 1.93 -13.55
CA VAL A 47 -3.40 2.29 -14.23
C VAL A 47 -2.66 1.01 -14.60
N ASP A 48 -2.49 0.06 -13.68
CA ASP A 48 -1.84 -1.22 -13.98
C ASP A 48 -2.57 -1.96 -15.12
N ALA A 49 -3.91 -1.99 -15.11
CA ALA A 49 -4.67 -2.60 -16.20
C ALA A 49 -4.40 -1.91 -17.56
N ALA A 50 -4.32 -0.57 -17.57
CA ALA A 50 -4.00 0.18 -18.77
C ALA A 50 -2.57 -0.10 -19.25
N LEU A 51 -1.60 -0.17 -18.34
CA LEU A 51 -0.22 -0.56 -18.63
C LEU A 51 -0.14 -1.98 -19.16
N GLN A 52 -0.92 -2.92 -18.62
CA GLN A 52 -0.98 -4.30 -19.10
C GLN A 52 -1.54 -4.40 -20.53
N TYR A 53 -2.40 -3.47 -20.94
CA TYR A 53 -2.91 -3.39 -22.32
C TYR A 53 -1.95 -2.73 -23.31
N GLN A 54 -0.79 -2.22 -22.88
CA GLN A 54 0.16 -1.59 -23.78
C GLN A 54 0.72 -2.58 -24.82
N PRO A 55 1.13 -2.11 -26.01
CA PRO A 55 1.62 -2.98 -27.09
C PRO A 55 2.79 -3.88 -26.68
N TYR A 56 3.73 -3.38 -25.88
CA TYR A 56 4.89 -4.13 -25.39
C TYR A 56 4.51 -5.43 -24.66
N MET A 57 3.44 -5.40 -23.87
CA MET A 57 2.94 -6.55 -23.09
C MET A 57 2.39 -7.69 -23.97
N PHE A 58 2.13 -7.41 -25.24
CA PHE A 58 1.72 -8.39 -26.25
C PHE A 58 2.89 -8.87 -27.13
N THR A 59 4.13 -8.56 -26.76
CA THR A 59 5.35 -9.06 -27.41
C THR A 59 6.07 -10.12 -26.56
N LYS A 60 6.94 -10.92 -27.20
CA LYS A 60 7.76 -11.91 -26.49
C LYS A 60 8.78 -11.29 -25.52
N ALA A 61 9.04 -9.98 -25.65
CA ALA A 61 9.90 -9.25 -24.73
C ALA A 61 9.32 -9.26 -23.31
N PHE A 62 8.00 -9.16 -23.13
CA PHE A 62 7.41 -9.16 -21.79
C PHE A 62 7.78 -10.41 -20.93
N PRO A 63 7.47 -11.65 -21.35
CA PRO A 63 7.86 -12.82 -20.56
C PRO A 63 9.39 -13.03 -20.50
N HIS A 64 10.14 -12.57 -21.51
CA HIS A 64 11.59 -12.79 -21.59
C HIS A 64 12.42 -11.80 -20.77
N ASP A 65 12.09 -10.51 -20.85
CA ASP A 65 12.86 -9.39 -20.32
C ASP A 65 12.30 -8.87 -18.98
N ILE A 66 11.02 -9.15 -18.67
CA ILE A 66 10.40 -8.70 -17.42
C ILE A 66 10.20 -9.86 -16.44
N ILE A 67 9.54 -10.93 -16.87
CA ILE A 67 9.17 -12.02 -15.95
C ILE A 67 10.35 -12.95 -15.66
N ARG A 68 11.01 -13.47 -16.70
CA ARG A 68 12.06 -14.47 -16.52
C ARG A 68 13.26 -14.00 -15.68
N PRO A 69 13.71 -12.73 -15.76
CA PRO A 69 14.84 -12.27 -14.95
C PRO A 69 14.57 -12.30 -13.45
N THR A 70 13.31 -12.18 -13.00
CA THR A 70 12.97 -12.26 -11.57
C THR A 70 13.19 -13.66 -10.98
N ALA A 71 13.38 -14.67 -11.83
CA ALA A 71 13.70 -16.04 -11.42
C ALA A 71 15.19 -16.23 -11.04
N ALA A 72 16.08 -15.32 -11.44
CA ALA A 72 17.52 -15.45 -11.22
C ALA A 72 17.87 -15.39 -9.72
N GLY A 73 18.81 -16.23 -9.28
CA GLY A 73 19.25 -16.32 -7.88
C GLY A 73 18.24 -16.96 -6.91
N ASN A 74 16.96 -17.02 -7.27
CA ASN A 74 15.88 -17.49 -6.40
C ASN A 74 15.95 -19.00 -6.12
N PRO A 75 15.52 -19.46 -4.94
CA PRO A 75 15.43 -20.89 -4.65
C PRO A 75 14.40 -21.57 -5.57
N GLY A 76 14.56 -22.88 -5.79
CA GLY A 76 13.77 -23.64 -6.78
C GLY A 76 12.24 -23.52 -6.63
N TRP A 77 11.74 -23.34 -5.41
CA TRP A 77 10.30 -23.19 -5.13
C TRP A 77 9.73 -21.80 -5.46
N VAL A 78 10.58 -20.79 -5.66
CA VAL A 78 10.21 -19.46 -6.18
C VAL A 78 10.51 -19.40 -7.68
N ARG A 79 11.71 -19.83 -8.06
CA ARG A 79 12.17 -19.88 -9.46
C ARG A 79 11.25 -20.71 -10.34
N GLY A 80 10.86 -21.91 -9.91
CA GLY A 80 10.06 -22.85 -10.71
C GLY A 80 8.71 -22.26 -11.16
N PRO A 81 7.89 -21.70 -10.25
CA PRO A 81 6.68 -20.98 -10.63
C PRO A 81 6.90 -19.83 -11.62
N ILE A 82 7.97 -19.03 -11.47
CA ILE A 82 8.28 -17.92 -12.39
C ILE A 82 8.65 -18.45 -13.77
N ASP A 83 9.56 -19.42 -13.85
CA ASP A 83 9.96 -20.07 -15.10
C ASP A 83 8.75 -20.71 -15.80
N TRP A 84 7.84 -21.33 -15.04
CA TRP A 84 6.57 -21.87 -15.54
C TRP A 84 5.67 -20.76 -16.10
N SER A 85 5.48 -19.66 -15.37
CA SER A 85 4.68 -18.52 -15.82
C SER A 85 5.25 -17.87 -17.08
N ALA A 86 6.55 -17.60 -17.11
CA ALA A 86 7.23 -17.05 -18.29
C ALA A 86 7.09 -17.96 -19.52
N THR A 87 7.22 -19.27 -19.34
CA THR A 87 7.04 -20.27 -20.41
C THR A 87 5.59 -20.30 -20.90
N LEU A 88 4.63 -20.35 -19.99
CA LEU A 88 3.20 -20.38 -20.32
C LEU A 88 2.78 -19.11 -21.09
N MET A 89 3.22 -17.94 -20.62
CA MET A 89 3.05 -16.66 -21.31
C MET A 89 3.73 -16.66 -22.67
N SER A 90 4.92 -17.25 -22.79
CA SER A 90 5.62 -17.39 -24.05
C SER A 90 4.88 -18.29 -25.05
N HIS A 91 4.00 -19.20 -24.62
CA HIS A 91 3.18 -20.00 -25.54
C HIS A 91 1.82 -19.36 -25.87
N HIS A 92 1.16 -18.74 -24.88
CA HIS A 92 -0.21 -18.23 -25.01
C HIS A 92 -0.33 -16.73 -24.70
N LEU A 93 0.68 -15.96 -25.12
CA LEU A 93 0.88 -14.56 -24.73
C LEU A 93 -0.36 -13.68 -24.86
N VAL A 94 -0.97 -13.64 -26.05
CA VAL A 94 -2.09 -12.73 -26.32
C VAL A 94 -3.28 -13.06 -25.41
N LEU A 95 -3.62 -14.34 -25.27
CA LEU A 95 -4.74 -14.78 -24.45
C LEU A 95 -4.49 -14.50 -22.96
N LEU A 96 -3.31 -14.88 -22.45
CA LEU A 96 -2.99 -14.74 -21.03
C LEU A 96 -2.82 -13.28 -20.64
N ASN A 97 -2.10 -12.49 -21.44
CA ASN A 97 -1.93 -11.07 -21.16
C ASN A 97 -3.27 -10.32 -21.20
N ALA A 98 -4.13 -10.60 -22.19
CA ALA A 98 -5.47 -10.01 -22.25
C ALA A 98 -6.32 -10.43 -21.04
N ALA A 99 -6.21 -11.68 -20.58
CA ALA A 99 -6.90 -12.15 -19.37
C ALA A 99 -6.38 -11.45 -18.11
N PHE A 100 -5.06 -11.27 -17.97
CA PHE A 100 -4.45 -10.54 -16.86
C PHE A 100 -4.91 -9.08 -16.83
N ALA A 101 -4.79 -8.37 -17.96
CA ALA A 101 -5.23 -6.98 -18.09
C ALA A 101 -6.73 -6.83 -17.78
N SER A 102 -7.56 -7.75 -18.29
CA SER A 102 -9.01 -7.74 -18.04
C SER A 102 -9.34 -8.01 -16.57
N LEU A 103 -8.61 -8.92 -15.92
CA LEU A 103 -8.76 -9.21 -14.50
C LEU A 103 -8.43 -7.98 -13.64
N GLN A 104 -7.31 -7.31 -13.93
CA GLN A 104 -6.91 -6.06 -13.27
C GLN A 104 -7.98 -4.96 -13.46
N LEU A 105 -8.52 -4.82 -14.68
CA LEU A 105 -9.61 -3.88 -14.96
C LEU A 105 -10.88 -4.20 -14.17
N VAL A 106 -11.26 -5.48 -14.08
CA VAL A 106 -12.42 -5.93 -13.28
C VAL A 106 -12.21 -5.65 -11.79
N ILE A 107 -10.99 -5.88 -11.27
CA ILE A 107 -10.63 -5.51 -9.89
C ILE A 107 -10.79 -3.99 -9.69
N ALA A 108 -10.21 -3.19 -10.58
CA ALA A 108 -10.28 -1.72 -10.54
C ALA A 108 -11.73 -1.22 -10.49
N LEU A 109 -12.55 -1.60 -11.47
CA LEU A 109 -13.97 -1.23 -11.53
C LEU A 109 -14.74 -1.73 -10.30
N GLY A 110 -14.41 -2.94 -9.84
CA GLY A 110 -14.99 -3.55 -8.66
C GLY A 110 -14.71 -2.75 -7.36
N LEU A 111 -13.53 -2.15 -7.23
CA LEU A 111 -13.13 -1.32 -6.10
C LEU A 111 -13.72 0.10 -6.17
N LEU A 112 -13.84 0.66 -7.39
CA LEU A 112 -14.49 1.95 -7.61
C LEU A 112 -15.99 1.88 -7.26
N TRP A 113 -16.64 0.76 -7.57
CA TRP A 113 -18.07 0.58 -7.35
C TRP A 113 -18.42 0.09 -5.94
N ARG A 114 -19.14 0.91 -5.17
CA ARG A 114 -19.42 0.66 -3.74
C ARG A 114 -20.00 -0.73 -3.43
N ARG A 115 -20.88 -1.26 -4.29
CA ARG A 115 -21.56 -2.55 -4.11
C ARG A 115 -20.63 -3.76 -4.25
N THR A 116 -19.56 -3.65 -5.03
CA THR A 116 -18.64 -4.74 -5.37
C THR A 116 -17.30 -4.65 -4.66
N ARG A 117 -17.07 -3.62 -3.84
CA ARG A 117 -15.79 -3.41 -3.13
C ARG A 117 -15.28 -4.63 -2.36
N LYS A 118 -16.17 -5.32 -1.64
CA LYS A 118 -15.76 -6.49 -0.84
C LYS A 118 -15.27 -7.65 -1.69
N PRO A 119 -16.05 -8.18 -2.66
CA PRO A 119 -15.51 -9.22 -3.54
C PRO A 119 -14.28 -8.74 -4.31
N ALA A 120 -14.25 -7.48 -4.77
CA ALA A 120 -13.10 -6.93 -5.48
C ALA A 120 -11.83 -6.88 -4.61
N LEU A 121 -11.94 -6.57 -3.31
CA LEU A 121 -10.80 -6.65 -2.38
C LEU A 121 -10.28 -8.10 -2.23
N VAL A 122 -11.16 -9.10 -2.19
CA VAL A 122 -10.73 -10.52 -2.11
C VAL A 122 -9.95 -10.89 -3.38
N VAL A 123 -10.51 -10.57 -4.55
CA VAL A 123 -9.87 -10.87 -5.83
C VAL A 123 -8.55 -10.08 -5.96
N SER A 124 -8.52 -8.82 -5.53
CA SER A 124 -7.32 -7.99 -5.48
C SER A 124 -6.22 -8.63 -4.63
N ILE A 125 -6.54 -9.14 -3.44
CA ILE A 125 -5.56 -9.79 -2.56
C ILE A 125 -5.03 -11.06 -3.23
N ALA A 126 -5.92 -11.92 -3.73
CA ALA A 126 -5.52 -13.17 -4.36
C ALA A 126 -4.62 -12.93 -5.57
N TRP A 127 -5.03 -12.02 -6.47
CA TRP A 127 -4.29 -11.70 -7.68
C TRP A 127 -2.94 -11.05 -7.38
N ALA A 128 -2.90 -10.08 -6.46
CA ALA A 128 -1.66 -9.43 -6.02
C ALA A 128 -0.65 -10.43 -5.45
N LEU A 129 -1.09 -11.38 -4.62
CA LEU A 129 -0.19 -12.42 -4.09
C LEU A 129 0.30 -13.39 -5.17
N SER A 130 -0.54 -13.69 -6.18
CA SER A 130 -0.12 -14.48 -7.34
C SER A 130 0.96 -13.77 -8.16
N VAL A 131 0.77 -12.47 -8.45
CA VAL A 131 1.78 -11.66 -9.18
C VAL A 131 3.06 -11.55 -8.37
N TRP A 132 2.97 -11.28 -7.07
CA TRP A 132 4.13 -11.15 -6.20
C TRP A 132 4.98 -12.44 -6.16
N TRP A 133 4.34 -13.62 -6.12
CA TRP A 133 5.07 -14.89 -6.10
C TRP A 133 5.56 -15.34 -7.48
N MET A 134 4.72 -15.23 -8.51
CA MET A 134 4.95 -15.87 -9.82
C MET A 134 5.50 -14.90 -10.88
N GLY A 135 5.39 -13.59 -10.65
CA GLY A 135 5.87 -12.53 -11.55
C GLY A 135 7.04 -11.75 -10.97
N GLU A 136 6.94 -11.30 -9.72
CA GLU A 136 7.97 -10.44 -9.08
C GLU A 136 9.05 -11.21 -8.30
N GLY A 137 8.94 -12.54 -8.19
CA GLY A 137 9.88 -13.36 -7.44
C GLY A 137 10.01 -12.98 -5.96
N LEU A 138 8.87 -12.73 -5.33
CA LEU A 138 8.74 -12.22 -3.96
C LEU A 138 9.45 -10.88 -3.75
N GLY A 139 9.48 -10.01 -4.77
CA GLY A 139 10.15 -8.71 -4.72
C GLY A 139 11.65 -8.81 -4.45
N GLY A 140 12.28 -9.93 -4.80
CA GLY A 140 13.72 -10.15 -4.63
C GLY A 140 14.20 -10.40 -3.20
N ILE A 141 13.29 -10.53 -2.22
CA ILE A 141 13.62 -10.62 -0.78
C ILE A 141 14.61 -11.76 -0.45
N LEU A 142 14.62 -12.83 -1.25
CA LEU A 142 15.44 -14.02 -0.99
C LEU A 142 16.82 -14.01 -1.66
N ILE A 143 17.10 -13.04 -2.54
CA ILE A 143 18.27 -13.07 -3.43
C ILE A 143 19.22 -11.88 -3.23
N GLY A 144 19.07 -11.13 -2.13
CA GLY A 144 19.64 -9.79 -1.91
C GLY A 144 21.10 -9.56 -2.34
N PRO A 145 21.54 -8.30 -2.46
CA PRO A 145 20.98 -7.13 -1.76
C PRO A 145 19.71 -6.58 -2.40
N VAL A 146 18.79 -6.09 -1.57
CA VAL A 146 17.53 -5.44 -1.98
C VAL A 146 17.50 -4.02 -1.47
N SER A 147 16.80 -3.13 -2.19
CA SER A 147 16.66 -1.73 -1.79
C SER A 147 15.21 -1.26 -1.91
N LEU A 148 14.82 -0.36 -1.01
CA LEU A 148 13.57 0.40 -1.13
C LEU A 148 13.56 1.22 -2.45
N LEU A 149 14.72 1.67 -2.89
CA LEU A 149 14.87 2.44 -4.13
C LEU A 149 14.44 1.59 -5.34
N ASP A 150 14.80 0.30 -5.36
CA ASP A 150 14.46 -0.65 -6.43
C ASP A 150 13.03 -1.21 -6.34
N GLY A 151 12.23 -0.73 -5.39
CA GLY A 151 10.82 -1.15 -5.26
C GLY A 151 10.54 -2.28 -4.26
N LEU A 152 11.48 -2.61 -3.36
CA LEU A 152 11.22 -3.53 -2.24
C LEU A 152 9.98 -3.08 -1.43
N PRO A 153 9.07 -3.99 -1.01
CA PRO A 153 9.07 -5.45 -1.13
C PRO A 153 8.38 -6.01 -2.39
N GLY A 154 8.20 -5.18 -3.41
CA GLY A 154 7.36 -5.43 -4.58
C GLY A 154 6.03 -4.68 -4.49
N GLY A 155 5.61 -4.09 -5.62
CA GLY A 155 4.36 -3.35 -5.73
C GLY A 155 3.16 -4.26 -5.43
N ALA A 156 3.16 -5.47 -6.00
CA ALA A 156 2.08 -6.43 -5.80
C ALA A 156 1.85 -6.79 -4.32
N LEU A 157 2.90 -6.99 -3.51
CA LEU A 157 2.70 -7.24 -2.07
C LEU A 157 2.00 -6.05 -1.38
N LEU A 158 2.36 -4.82 -1.74
CA LEU A 158 1.75 -3.62 -1.16
C LEU A 158 0.27 -3.50 -1.54
N TYR A 159 -0.12 -3.86 -2.77
CA TYR A 159 -1.54 -3.97 -3.14
C TYR A 159 -2.31 -4.90 -2.22
N ALA A 160 -1.78 -6.11 -1.97
CA ALA A 160 -2.41 -7.09 -1.08
C ALA A 160 -2.52 -6.57 0.36
N VAL A 161 -1.44 -6.00 0.88
CA VAL A 161 -1.40 -5.45 2.25
C VAL A 161 -2.39 -4.29 2.41
N ILE A 162 -2.41 -3.34 1.47
CA ILE A 162 -3.34 -2.21 1.50
C ILE A 162 -4.79 -2.72 1.41
N ALA A 163 -5.07 -3.70 0.56
CA ALA A 163 -6.39 -4.30 0.46
C ALA A 163 -6.85 -4.94 1.79
N VAL A 164 -5.95 -5.62 2.51
CA VAL A 164 -6.23 -6.14 3.86
C VAL A 164 -6.50 -5.01 4.86
N LEU A 165 -5.70 -3.93 4.84
CA LEU A 165 -5.92 -2.76 5.71
C LEU A 165 -7.26 -2.05 5.41
N LEU A 166 -7.68 -2.04 4.14
CA LEU A 166 -8.95 -1.49 3.69
C LEU A 166 -10.13 -2.40 3.98
N TRP A 167 -9.92 -3.67 4.29
CA TRP A 167 -11.00 -4.58 4.66
C TRP A 167 -11.66 -4.13 5.99
N PRO A 168 -12.99 -3.96 6.03
CA PRO A 168 -13.66 -3.54 7.26
C PRO A 168 -13.73 -4.69 8.28
N ARG A 169 -13.32 -4.45 9.52
CA ARG A 169 -13.50 -5.40 10.62
C ARG A 169 -14.99 -5.55 10.96
N ARG A 170 -15.45 -6.80 11.16
CA ARG A 170 -16.82 -7.07 11.66
C ARG A 170 -16.84 -6.78 13.16
N SER A 171 -17.60 -5.75 13.56
CA SER A 171 -17.95 -5.40 14.95
C SER A 171 -16.76 -5.07 15.87
N ALA A 172 -16.41 -3.79 15.97
CA ALA A 172 -15.57 -3.32 17.08
C ALA A 172 -16.42 -3.23 18.37
N PRO A 173 -15.89 -3.61 19.55
CA PRO A 173 -16.57 -3.40 20.82
C PRO A 173 -16.95 -1.93 21.01
N GLU A 174 -18.21 -1.68 21.41
CA GLU A 174 -18.70 -0.33 21.71
C GLU A 174 -17.74 0.39 22.67
N GLY A 175 -17.29 1.58 22.28
CA GLY A 175 -16.35 2.41 23.06
C GLY A 175 -14.93 2.49 22.52
N SER A 176 -14.50 1.58 21.64
CA SER A 176 -13.18 1.63 20.99
C SER A 176 -13.24 2.31 19.63
N ALA A 177 -13.39 3.64 19.60
CA ALA A 177 -13.40 4.37 18.33
C ALA A 177 -12.08 4.13 17.56
N PRO A 178 -12.14 3.67 16.30
CA PRO A 178 -10.94 3.39 15.52
C PRO A 178 -10.12 4.66 15.30
N ARG A 179 -8.81 4.58 15.54
CA ARG A 179 -7.89 5.72 15.40
C ARG A 179 -7.55 6.01 13.94
N SER A 180 -7.53 4.97 13.09
CA SER A 180 -7.27 5.03 11.65
C SER A 180 -7.93 3.85 10.92
N VAL A 181 -7.96 3.89 9.59
CA VAL A 181 -8.44 2.81 8.72
C VAL A 181 -7.64 1.51 8.94
N ALA A 182 -6.32 1.62 9.04
CA ALA A 182 -5.41 0.50 9.26
C ALA A 182 -5.70 -0.24 10.58
N THR A 183 -5.91 0.49 11.68
CA THR A 183 -6.20 -0.12 12.99
C THR A 183 -7.59 -0.76 13.09
N ASP A 184 -8.47 -0.42 12.14
CA ASP A 184 -9.84 -0.93 12.00
C ASP A 184 -9.94 -2.06 10.95
N SER A 185 -8.80 -2.61 10.55
CA SER A 185 -8.69 -3.76 9.65
C SER A 185 -8.77 -5.10 10.43
N PRO A 186 -8.81 -6.25 9.75
CA PRO A 186 -8.70 -7.56 10.38
C PRO A 186 -7.43 -7.76 11.21
N LEU A 187 -6.34 -7.05 10.88
CA LEU A 187 -5.08 -7.09 11.66
C LEU A 187 -5.25 -6.47 13.07
N GLY A 188 -6.29 -5.65 13.25
CA GLY A 188 -6.49 -4.87 14.46
C GLY A 188 -5.36 -3.89 14.73
N ARG A 189 -5.35 -3.32 15.94
CA ARG A 189 -4.37 -2.30 16.33
C ARG A 189 -2.94 -2.83 16.37
N PHE A 190 -2.71 -3.95 17.05
CA PHE A 190 -1.36 -4.49 17.23
C PHE A 190 -0.77 -5.01 15.93
N GLY A 191 -1.55 -5.72 15.11
CA GLY A 191 -1.11 -6.19 13.81
C GLY A 191 -0.78 -5.05 12.84
N ALA A 192 -1.61 -4.01 12.79
CA ALA A 192 -1.32 -2.83 11.96
C ALA A 192 -0.06 -2.08 12.44
N LEU A 193 0.10 -1.85 13.75
CA LEU A 193 1.32 -1.21 14.27
C LEU A 193 2.57 -2.07 14.04
N GLY A 194 2.46 -3.39 14.21
CA GLY A 194 3.55 -4.33 13.93
C GLY A 194 3.96 -4.29 12.46
N LEU A 195 3.00 -4.36 11.54
CA LEU A 195 3.23 -4.21 10.10
C LEU A 195 3.96 -2.90 9.77
N TRP A 196 3.50 -1.77 10.32
CA TRP A 196 4.14 -0.46 10.11
C TRP A 196 5.59 -0.48 10.55
N VAL A 197 5.87 -0.89 11.79
CA VAL A 197 7.22 -0.89 12.34
C VAL A 197 8.12 -1.86 11.58
N VAL A 198 7.66 -3.08 11.34
CA VAL A 198 8.44 -4.10 10.63
C VAL A 198 8.83 -3.59 9.24
N LEU A 199 7.88 -3.04 8.48
CA LEU A 199 8.14 -2.55 7.12
C LEU A 199 9.17 -1.41 7.10
N TRP A 200 8.94 -0.35 7.88
CA TRP A 200 9.82 0.82 7.85
C TRP A 200 11.19 0.57 8.53
N ALA A 201 11.22 -0.24 9.59
CA ALA A 201 12.50 -0.64 10.21
C ALA A 201 13.29 -1.58 9.30
N TRP A 202 12.62 -2.47 8.57
CA TRP A 202 13.28 -3.32 7.59
C TRP A 202 13.95 -2.48 6.49
N PHE A 203 13.25 -1.50 5.91
CA PHE A 203 13.87 -0.59 4.94
C PHE A 203 15.09 0.15 5.52
N ALA A 204 15.04 0.56 6.79
CA ALA A 204 16.17 1.20 7.44
C ALA A 204 17.36 0.24 7.58
N ILE A 205 17.11 -1.02 7.92
CA ILE A 205 18.14 -2.07 8.00
C ILE A 205 18.77 -2.31 6.62
N GLU A 206 17.95 -2.53 5.59
CA GLU A 206 18.44 -2.76 4.22
C GLU A 206 19.29 -1.60 3.73
N THR A 207 18.84 -0.37 3.95
CA THR A 207 19.57 0.85 3.56
C THR A 207 20.97 0.93 4.18
N LEU A 208 21.17 0.32 5.37
CA LEU A 208 22.44 0.30 6.09
C LEU A 208 23.28 -0.94 5.81
N LEU A 209 22.80 -1.91 5.03
CA LEU A 209 23.62 -3.05 4.63
C LEU A 209 24.83 -2.58 3.79
N PRO A 210 26.00 -3.26 3.89
CA PRO A 210 27.22 -2.85 3.20
C PRO A 210 27.03 -2.60 1.69
N ALA A 211 26.21 -3.41 1.02
CA ALA A 211 25.93 -3.26 -0.40
C ALA A 211 25.20 -1.93 -0.71
N ASN A 212 24.20 -1.56 0.08
CA ASN A 212 23.35 -0.39 -0.16
C ASN A 212 23.98 0.93 0.33
N ARG A 213 24.97 0.88 1.22
CA ARG A 213 25.71 2.06 1.72
C ARG A 213 27.08 2.28 1.07
N ALA A 214 27.44 1.46 0.08
CA ALA A 214 28.67 1.64 -0.68
C ALA A 214 28.64 3.01 -1.39
N ALA A 215 29.82 3.60 -1.64
CA ALA A 215 29.93 4.99 -2.07
C ALA A 215 29.15 5.32 -3.36
N GLY A 216 29.05 4.35 -4.28
CA GLY A 216 28.31 4.47 -5.54
C GLY A 216 26.91 3.86 -5.53
N ALA A 217 26.52 3.04 -4.54
CA ALA A 217 25.33 2.19 -4.65
C ALA A 217 24.03 2.95 -4.98
N MET A 218 23.70 4.00 -4.21
CA MET A 218 22.52 4.81 -4.47
C MET A 218 22.63 5.64 -5.76
N HIS A 219 23.85 6.07 -6.12
CA HIS A 219 24.10 6.77 -7.39
C HIS A 219 23.83 5.83 -8.56
N ASP A 220 24.39 4.63 -8.53
CA ASP A 220 24.29 3.63 -9.59
C ASP A 220 22.83 3.17 -9.77
N THR A 221 22.08 2.98 -8.68
CA THR A 221 20.63 2.71 -8.74
C THR A 221 19.88 3.83 -9.46
N VAL A 222 20.08 5.10 -9.06
CA VAL A 222 19.36 6.24 -9.66
C VAL A 222 19.79 6.49 -11.11
N ALA A 223 21.09 6.38 -11.40
CA ALA A 223 21.62 6.55 -12.75
C ALA A 223 21.13 5.45 -13.70
N GLY A 224 21.03 4.21 -13.20
CA GLY A 224 20.62 3.05 -13.98
C GLY A 224 19.16 3.08 -14.45
N MET A 225 18.29 3.83 -13.77
CA MET A 225 16.88 3.98 -14.18
C MET A 225 16.70 4.84 -15.43
N ALA A 226 17.69 5.64 -15.81
CA ALA A 226 17.54 6.66 -16.85
C ALA A 226 17.48 6.14 -18.31
N ASP A 227 17.68 4.83 -18.48
CA ASP A 227 17.66 4.17 -19.78
C ASP A 227 16.24 4.09 -20.35
N GLY A 228 16.07 4.45 -21.63
CA GLY A 228 14.75 4.45 -22.28
C GLY A 228 13.83 5.63 -21.90
N GLU A 229 14.18 6.40 -20.87
CA GLU A 229 13.36 7.52 -20.39
C GLU A 229 13.43 8.77 -21.29
N PRO A 230 12.35 9.58 -21.36
CA PRO A 230 12.36 10.90 -21.97
C PRO A 230 13.40 11.83 -21.34
N HIS A 231 13.90 12.78 -22.12
CA HIS A 231 14.97 13.69 -21.71
C HIS A 231 14.70 14.40 -20.37
N TRP A 232 13.44 14.79 -20.10
CA TRP A 232 13.11 15.50 -18.87
C TRP A 232 13.16 14.61 -17.62
N ILE A 233 12.83 13.31 -17.71
CA ILE A 233 12.99 12.34 -16.61
C ILE A 233 14.48 12.02 -16.42
N ARG A 234 15.20 11.75 -17.51
CA ARG A 234 16.66 11.56 -17.47
C ARG A 234 17.41 12.73 -16.81
N SER A 235 16.93 13.95 -16.99
CA SER A 235 17.48 15.15 -16.33
C SER A 235 17.30 15.11 -14.80
N ILE A 236 16.19 14.55 -14.31
CA ILE A 236 15.95 14.35 -12.87
C ILE A 236 16.90 13.28 -12.33
N ASN A 237 17.08 12.17 -13.05
CA ASN A 237 17.94 11.07 -12.62
C ASN A 237 19.40 11.48 -12.57
N THR A 238 19.89 12.15 -13.62
CA THR A 238 21.27 12.68 -13.65
C THR A 238 21.51 13.63 -12.48
N TRP A 239 20.58 14.56 -12.21
CA TRP A 239 20.67 15.44 -11.04
C TRP A 239 20.65 14.67 -9.72
N GLY A 240 19.75 13.69 -9.57
CA GLY A 240 19.66 12.86 -8.37
C GLY A 240 20.92 12.02 -8.13
N ALA A 241 21.43 11.40 -9.20
CA ALA A 241 22.67 10.64 -9.18
C ALA A 241 23.86 11.53 -8.82
N ASP A 242 23.98 12.72 -9.42
CA ASP A 242 25.05 13.68 -9.10
C ASP A 242 25.03 14.13 -7.63
N LEU A 243 23.85 14.31 -7.04
CA LEU A 243 23.71 14.62 -5.61
C LEU A 243 24.21 13.48 -4.70
N LEU A 244 24.08 12.23 -5.16
CA LEU A 244 24.48 11.02 -4.45
C LEU A 244 25.94 10.61 -4.73
N ALA A 245 26.57 11.17 -5.77
CA ALA A 245 27.90 10.81 -6.21
C ALA A 245 28.94 10.94 -5.07
N GLY A 246 29.58 9.81 -4.73
CA GLY A 246 30.59 9.74 -3.66
C GLY A 246 30.03 9.91 -2.24
N ARG A 247 28.70 9.99 -2.08
CA ARG A 247 28.02 10.26 -0.79
C ARG A 247 27.14 9.10 -0.32
N GLY A 248 27.28 7.90 -0.89
CA GLY A 248 26.46 6.73 -0.56
C GLY A 248 26.27 6.49 0.94
N LEU A 249 27.34 6.48 1.73
CA LEU A 249 27.23 6.28 3.19
C LEU A 249 26.40 7.38 3.88
N ALA A 250 26.64 8.64 3.56
CA ALA A 250 25.93 9.76 4.17
C ALA A 250 24.45 9.74 3.77
N ALA A 251 24.15 9.47 2.50
CA ALA A 251 22.79 9.33 1.99
C ALA A 251 22.05 8.17 2.67
N SER A 252 22.69 7.00 2.81
CA SER A 252 22.15 5.85 3.54
C SER A 252 21.84 6.18 5.00
N ILE A 253 22.72 6.89 5.70
CA ILE A 253 22.48 7.30 7.10
C ILE A 253 21.27 8.23 7.18
N VAL A 254 21.20 9.25 6.32
CA VAL A 254 20.06 10.19 6.30
C VAL A 254 18.75 9.45 6.00
N LEU A 255 18.74 8.61 4.98
CA LEU A 255 17.58 7.81 4.61
C LEU A 255 17.16 6.88 5.76
N ALA A 256 18.11 6.16 6.37
CA ALA A 256 17.83 5.30 7.51
C ALA A 256 17.26 6.06 8.71
N VAL A 257 17.78 7.26 9.02
CA VAL A 257 17.21 8.13 10.07
C VAL A 257 15.78 8.51 9.73
N CYS A 258 15.48 8.94 8.50
CA CYS A 258 14.12 9.24 8.07
C CYS A 258 13.20 8.02 8.24
N LEU A 259 13.63 6.83 7.81
CA LEU A 259 12.87 5.58 7.91
C LEU A 259 12.62 5.18 9.37
N LEU A 260 13.59 5.33 10.27
CA LEU A 260 13.42 5.07 11.70
C LEU A 260 12.49 6.07 12.37
N LEU A 261 12.56 7.35 11.99
CA LEU A 261 11.60 8.37 12.45
C LEU A 261 10.17 8.04 12.00
N ILE A 262 10.00 7.57 10.76
CA ILE A 262 8.71 7.08 10.24
C ILE A 262 8.24 5.85 11.04
N ALA A 263 9.11 4.87 11.28
CA ALA A 263 8.76 3.68 12.05
C ALA A 263 8.28 4.04 13.47
N GLY A 264 8.94 5.01 14.12
CA GLY A 264 8.63 5.47 15.47
C GLY A 264 7.44 6.43 15.59
N CYS A 265 6.99 7.06 14.50
CA CYS A 265 6.08 8.21 14.59
C CYS A 265 4.69 7.88 15.15
N LEU A 266 4.24 6.63 15.03
CA LEU A 266 2.91 6.22 15.50
C LEU A 266 2.82 6.05 17.03
N PHE A 267 3.96 5.97 17.72
CA PHE A 267 4.00 5.81 19.17
C PHE A 267 3.83 7.13 19.93
N VAL A 268 4.18 8.26 19.29
CA VAL A 268 4.10 9.59 19.89
C VAL A 268 2.99 10.39 19.20
N PRO A 269 1.89 10.75 19.89
CA PRO A 269 0.74 11.41 19.27
C PRO A 269 1.05 12.73 18.54
N SER A 270 2.02 13.52 19.02
CA SER A 270 2.46 14.76 18.37
C SER A 270 3.26 14.51 17.09
N LEU A 271 3.94 13.36 16.98
CA LEU A 271 4.74 12.99 15.81
C LEU A 271 3.97 12.19 14.76
N THR A 272 2.78 11.68 15.08
CA THR A 272 2.00 10.84 14.16
C THR A 272 1.73 11.52 12.82
N ARG A 273 1.19 12.74 12.80
CA ARG A 273 0.92 13.42 11.52
C ARG A 273 2.20 13.85 10.79
N PRO A 274 3.19 14.51 11.45
CA PRO A 274 4.46 14.82 10.80
C PRO A 274 5.17 13.60 10.22
N GLY A 275 5.22 12.49 10.94
CA GLY A 275 5.84 11.26 10.45
C GLY A 275 5.10 10.60 9.30
N LEU A 276 3.76 10.64 9.28
CA LEU A 276 2.98 10.20 8.13
C LEU A 276 3.19 11.11 6.90
N VAL A 277 3.32 12.42 7.10
CA VAL A 277 3.67 13.36 6.03
C VAL A 277 5.06 13.06 5.50
N LEU A 278 6.03 12.81 6.38
CA LEU A 278 7.39 12.40 6.01
C LEU A 278 7.37 11.09 5.22
N ALA A 279 6.58 10.10 5.62
CA ALA A 279 6.43 8.83 4.91
C ALA A 279 5.88 9.03 3.49
N ILE A 280 4.83 9.84 3.34
CA ILE A 280 4.24 10.17 2.04
C ILE A 280 5.25 10.93 1.18
N ALA A 281 5.86 11.99 1.71
CA ALA A 281 6.82 12.81 0.99
C ALA A 281 8.04 12.02 0.54
N LEU A 282 8.62 11.21 1.44
CA LEU A 282 9.75 10.35 1.12
C LEU A 282 9.39 9.34 0.03
N SER A 283 8.22 8.70 0.14
CA SER A 283 7.75 7.75 -0.89
C SER A 283 7.58 8.43 -2.25
N LEU A 284 7.02 9.64 -2.30
CA LEU A 284 6.87 10.38 -3.56
C LEU A 284 8.22 10.83 -4.14
N VAL A 285 9.18 11.23 -3.29
CA VAL A 285 10.55 11.55 -3.74
C VAL A 285 11.22 10.32 -4.33
N ILE A 286 11.12 9.16 -3.67
CA ILE A 286 11.65 7.89 -4.18
C ILE A 286 10.99 7.52 -5.50
N TRP A 287 9.67 7.68 -5.61
CA TRP A 287 8.94 7.39 -6.83
C TRP A 287 9.44 8.19 -8.04
N VAL A 288 9.75 9.48 -7.82
CA VAL A 288 10.18 10.40 -8.87
C VAL A 288 11.67 10.25 -9.21
N VAL A 289 12.52 10.07 -8.20
CA VAL A 289 13.98 10.17 -8.35
C VAL A 289 14.65 8.80 -8.51
N ALA A 290 14.08 7.75 -7.94
CA ALA A 290 14.72 6.43 -7.89
C ALA A 290 13.91 5.32 -8.57
N GLN A 291 12.65 5.60 -8.94
CA GLN A 291 11.77 4.63 -9.60
C GLN A 291 11.20 5.16 -10.92
N ASP A 292 11.61 6.35 -11.38
CA ASP A 292 11.23 6.95 -12.66
C ASP A 292 9.74 6.93 -12.98
N PHE A 293 8.92 7.26 -11.98
CA PHE A 293 7.47 7.17 -12.08
C PHE A 293 6.92 5.76 -12.37
N GLY A 294 7.71 4.73 -12.09
CA GLY A 294 7.45 3.34 -12.45
C GLY A 294 7.76 3.01 -13.91
N GLU A 295 8.68 3.74 -14.54
CA GLU A 295 9.03 3.60 -15.97
C GLU A 295 7.85 3.80 -16.92
N ILE A 296 6.77 4.46 -16.47
CA ILE A 296 5.52 4.58 -17.24
C ILE A 296 5.74 5.25 -18.61
N ALA A 297 6.76 6.09 -18.74
CA ALA A 297 7.06 6.80 -19.97
C ALA A 297 7.87 5.97 -20.99
N THR A 298 8.46 4.84 -20.60
CA THR A 298 9.24 3.97 -21.51
C THR A 298 8.35 3.11 -22.42
N GLY A 299 7.09 2.86 -22.00
CA GLY A 299 6.18 1.93 -22.66
C GLY A 299 6.46 0.45 -22.35
N THR A 300 7.23 0.17 -21.29
CA THR A 300 7.49 -1.20 -20.80
C THR A 300 6.99 -1.45 -19.38
N ALA A 301 6.56 -0.42 -18.66
CA ALA A 301 6.10 -0.49 -17.27
C ALA A 301 5.00 -1.52 -17.03
N THR A 302 5.10 -2.28 -15.94
CA THR A 302 4.08 -3.26 -15.50
C THR A 302 3.04 -2.66 -14.57
N ASP A 303 3.45 -1.69 -13.77
CA ASP A 303 2.68 -1.11 -12.68
C ASP A 303 3.26 0.26 -12.28
N VAL A 304 2.63 0.92 -11.29
CA VAL A 304 3.07 2.22 -10.77
C VAL A 304 4.31 2.17 -9.85
N ASN A 305 4.87 0.99 -9.62
CA ASN A 305 5.93 0.68 -8.66
C ASN A 305 5.47 0.79 -7.18
N ALA A 306 6.34 0.43 -6.24
CA ALA A 306 6.03 0.29 -4.83
C ALA A 306 5.80 1.63 -4.11
N ALA A 307 6.51 2.70 -4.49
CA ALA A 307 6.53 3.91 -3.69
C ALA A 307 5.19 4.67 -3.63
N PRO A 308 4.39 4.81 -4.71
CA PRO A 308 3.03 5.34 -4.62
C PRO A 308 2.13 4.53 -3.68
N LEU A 309 2.32 3.20 -3.65
CA LEU A 309 1.59 2.32 -2.75
C LEU A 309 2.04 2.49 -1.29
N LEU A 310 3.31 2.78 -1.02
CA LEU A 310 3.77 3.17 0.33
C LEU A 310 3.11 4.47 0.82
N ALA A 311 2.95 5.46 -0.07
CA ALA A 311 2.21 6.68 0.25
C ALA A 311 0.73 6.38 0.56
N LEU A 312 0.08 5.53 -0.24
CA LEU A 312 -1.28 5.07 0.03
C LEU A 312 -1.40 4.27 1.34
N LEU A 313 -0.40 3.43 1.64
CA LEU A 313 -0.30 2.69 2.89
C LEU A 313 -0.21 3.66 4.07
N ALA A 314 0.60 4.71 4.00
CA ALA A 314 0.67 5.74 5.03
C ALA A 314 -0.67 6.46 5.25
N LEU A 315 -1.44 6.72 4.19
CA LEU A 315 -2.79 7.28 4.29
C LEU A 315 -3.78 6.35 5.01
N CYS A 316 -3.60 5.03 4.96
CA CYS A 316 -4.39 4.08 5.75
C CYS A 316 -4.17 4.26 7.27
N TYR A 317 -3.00 4.74 7.70
CA TYR A 317 -2.70 5.04 9.11
C TYR A 317 -3.12 6.44 9.54
N TRP A 318 -3.67 7.25 8.62
CA TRP A 318 -4.05 8.63 8.93
C TRP A 318 -5.11 8.71 10.04
N PRO A 319 -4.93 9.57 11.06
CA PRO A 319 -5.88 9.67 12.17
C PRO A 319 -7.26 10.19 11.74
N THR A 320 -8.32 9.39 11.89
CA THR A 320 -9.69 9.69 11.41
C THR A 320 -10.61 10.33 12.46
N SER A 321 -10.15 10.57 13.70
CA SER A 321 -11.00 11.12 14.76
C SER A 321 -10.47 12.45 15.33
N ARG A 322 -11.27 13.52 15.20
CA ARG A 322 -11.12 14.75 16.00
C ARG A 322 -11.55 14.43 17.44
N ARG A 323 -10.64 14.61 18.40
CA ARG A 323 -10.99 14.62 19.82
C ARG A 323 -12.12 15.62 20.04
N ARG A 324 -13.25 15.18 20.59
CA ARG A 324 -14.18 16.08 21.27
C ARG A 324 -13.43 16.63 22.48
N THR A 325 -13.06 17.90 22.46
CA THR A 325 -12.79 18.64 23.69
C THR A 325 -14.08 18.63 24.50
N HIS A 326 -14.12 17.82 25.57
CA HIS A 326 -15.12 18.00 26.61
C HIS A 326 -14.85 19.37 27.23
N ARG A 327 -15.65 20.37 26.83
CA ARG A 327 -15.72 21.62 27.56
C ARG A 327 -16.57 21.29 28.81
N PRO A 328 -16.04 21.36 30.04
CA PRO A 328 -16.87 21.20 31.21
C PRO A 328 -17.88 22.36 31.19
N LEU A 329 -19.17 22.03 31.28
CA LEU A 329 -20.20 23.01 31.56
C LEU A 329 -19.91 23.53 32.96
N ARG A 330 -19.56 24.81 33.05
CA ARG A 330 -19.61 25.57 34.30
C ARG A 330 -21.03 26.09 34.46
#